data_AF-A0AAW1MRS9-F1
#
_entry.id   AF-A0AAW1MRS9-F1
#
_cell.length_a   1.000
_cell.length_b   1.000
_cell.length_c   1.000
_cell.angle_alpha   90.00
_cell.angle_beta   90.00
_cell.angle_gamma   90.00
#
_symmetry.space_group_name_H-M   'P 1'
#
loop_
_entity.id
_entity.type
_entity.pdbx_description
1 polymer ?
#
loop_
_entity_poly.entity_id
_entity_poly.type
_entity_poly.pdbx_seq_one_letter_code
_entity_poly.pdbx_strand_id
1 'polypeptide(L)'
;MLRHDTNVEHVFVVGSSGKKYELTLDFLGLVDKFYYLSGKYSLQLTVGDAAMENSFTRSLGYIDLDLPEAPEKATRPPLQPVDPLSRFGPKAEIEHIFRVPEKRPPRELSLAFLGLTFIPLAGFLVGLLRLGVNLKNFPTSTVPATFAILFHAAILAVLCLYALFWLMLNLFTTLKILSFLGVVLVFVGHRTLSHLASKSAKLKST
;
A
#
# COMPACT_ATOMS: atom_id res chain seq x y z
N MET A 1 -47.63 -25.42 9.94
CA MET A 1 -46.74 -24.29 10.28
C MET A 1 -45.53 -24.82 11.03
N LEU A 2 -44.34 -24.37 10.66
CA LEU A 2 -43.09 -24.64 11.38
C LEU A 2 -42.57 -23.32 11.93
N ARG A 3 -42.31 -23.25 13.24
CA ARG A 3 -41.74 -22.05 13.88
C ARG A 3 -40.39 -22.39 14.49
N HIS A 4 -39.36 -21.68 14.03
CA HIS A 4 -38.00 -21.79 14.54
C HIS A 4 -37.88 -21.12 15.92
N ASP A 5 -36.89 -21.52 16.72
CA ASP A 5 -36.59 -20.90 18.02
C ASP A 5 -36.32 -19.39 17.94
N THR A 6 -35.85 -18.91 16.79
CA THR A 6 -35.69 -17.48 16.52
C THR A 6 -37.03 -16.79 16.16
N ASN A 7 -38.19 -17.44 16.34
CA ASN A 7 -39.51 -16.91 15.98
C ASN A 7 -39.74 -16.64 14.48
N VAL A 8 -38.91 -17.20 13.60
CA VAL A 8 -39.19 -17.21 12.16
C VAL A 8 -40.23 -18.30 11.88
N GLU A 9 -41.31 -17.91 11.21
CA GLU A 9 -42.46 -18.77 10.94
C GLU A 9 -42.51 -19.14 9.45
N HIS A 10 -42.63 -20.43 9.18
CA HIS A 10 -42.78 -20.99 7.84
C HIS A 10 -44.14 -21.69 7.73
N VAL A 11 -44.97 -21.21 6.81
CA VAL A 11 -46.32 -21.75 6.58
C VAL A 11 -46.32 -22.55 5.28
N PHE A 12 -46.79 -23.80 5.38
CA PHE A 12 -46.94 -24.73 4.25
C PHE A 12 -48.39 -25.16 4.14
N VAL A 13 -48.90 -25.18 2.92
CA VAL A 13 -50.27 -25.62 2.60
C VAL A 13 -50.27 -27.13 2.37
N VAL A 14 -51.23 -27.84 2.96
CA VAL A 14 -51.37 -29.29 2.82
C VAL A 14 -52.16 -29.62 1.55
N GLY A 15 -51.64 -30.52 0.73
CA GLY A 15 -52.34 -31.00 -0.47
C GLY A 15 -53.41 -32.04 -0.13
N SER A 16 -54.49 -32.08 -0.92
CA SER A 16 -55.53 -33.11 -0.82
C SER A 16 -55.50 -34.02 -2.04
N SER A 17 -55.40 -35.32 -1.81
CA SER A 17 -55.54 -36.35 -2.85
C SER A 17 -56.69 -37.29 -2.46
N GLY A 18 -57.88 -37.03 -2.98
CA GLY A 18 -59.10 -37.75 -2.63
C GLY A 18 -59.52 -37.49 -1.18
N LYS A 19 -59.50 -38.54 -0.34
CA LYS A 19 -59.85 -38.47 1.10
C LYS A 19 -58.62 -38.41 2.02
N LYS A 20 -57.41 -38.25 1.46
CA LYS A 20 -56.15 -38.21 2.21
C LYS A 20 -55.51 -36.83 2.09
N TYR A 21 -54.98 -36.36 3.21
CA TYR A 21 -54.20 -35.12 3.30
C TYR A 21 -52.75 -35.49 3.55
N GLU A 22 -51.85 -35.02 2.68
CA GLU A 22 -50.44 -35.36 2.75
C GLU A 22 -49.60 -34.11 2.43
N LEU A 23 -48.50 -33.96 3.17
CA LEU A 23 -47.50 -32.93 2.94
C LEU A 23 -46.12 -33.55 3.13
N THR A 24 -45.36 -33.59 2.05
CA THR A 24 -43.96 -34.05 2.06
C THR A 24 -43.05 -32.83 2.01
N LEU A 25 -42.24 -32.66 3.05
CA LEU A 25 -41.26 -31.58 3.15
C LEU A 25 -39.87 -32.11 2.79
N ASP A 26 -39.35 -31.70 1.63
CA ASP A 26 -37.97 -31.97 1.23
C ASP A 26 -37.06 -30.84 1.73
N PHE A 27 -36.43 -31.03 2.89
CA PHE A 27 -35.62 -29.99 3.51
C PHE A 27 -34.40 -29.57 2.65
N LEU A 28 -33.85 -30.47 1.82
CA LEU A 28 -32.72 -30.14 0.94
C LEU A 28 -33.15 -29.20 -0.20
N GLY A 29 -34.34 -29.41 -0.76
CA GLY A 29 -34.90 -28.51 -1.77
C GLY A 29 -35.46 -27.20 -1.19
N LEU A 30 -35.66 -27.14 0.14
CA LEU A 30 -36.24 -25.99 0.84
C LEU A 30 -35.24 -25.18 1.67
N VAL A 31 -33.95 -25.50 1.69
CA VAL A 31 -32.95 -24.82 2.54
C VAL A 31 -32.97 -23.29 2.37
N ASP A 32 -33.10 -22.80 1.13
CA ASP A 32 -33.22 -21.36 0.84
C ASP A 32 -34.46 -20.73 1.50
N LYS A 33 -35.58 -21.46 1.58
CA LYS A 33 -36.83 -21.00 2.21
C LYS A 33 -36.75 -21.03 3.74
N PHE A 34 -35.90 -21.88 4.29
CA PHE A 34 -35.57 -21.93 5.72
C PHE A 34 -34.41 -21.00 6.09
N TYR A 35 -33.86 -20.25 5.13
CA TYR A 35 -32.76 -19.31 5.33
C TYR A 35 -31.50 -19.94 5.94
N TYR A 36 -31.27 -21.25 5.69
CA TYR A 36 -30.14 -22.00 6.25
C TYR A 36 -30.08 -21.95 7.79
N LEU A 37 -31.23 -21.78 8.46
CA LEU A 37 -31.31 -21.73 9.92
C LEU A 37 -31.34 -23.15 10.48
N SER A 38 -30.23 -23.58 11.07
CA SER A 38 -30.19 -24.83 11.85
C SER A 38 -30.73 -24.62 13.26
N GLY A 39 -31.48 -25.60 13.75
CA GLY A 39 -32.02 -25.59 15.11
C GLY A 39 -33.40 -26.23 15.21
N LYS A 40 -34.06 -25.95 16.33
CA LYS A 40 -35.34 -26.57 16.68
C LYS A 40 -36.51 -25.85 16.02
N TYR A 41 -37.35 -26.63 15.35
CA TYR A 41 -38.60 -26.18 14.73
C TYR A 41 -39.79 -26.81 15.43
N SER A 42 -40.67 -25.98 15.97
CA SER A 42 -41.96 -26.42 16.50
C SER A 42 -42.98 -26.61 15.37
N LEU A 43 -43.58 -27.79 15.30
CA LEU A 43 -44.57 -28.16 14.30
C LEU A 43 -45.99 -27.95 14.84
N GLN A 44 -46.79 -27.17 14.11
CA GLN A 44 -48.15 -26.85 14.47
C GLN A 44 -49.08 -27.06 13.28
N LEU A 45 -50.17 -27.80 13.50
CA LEU A 45 -51.22 -28.04 12.53
C LEU A 45 -52.42 -27.16 12.86
N THR A 46 -52.78 -26.30 11.91
CA THR A 46 -53.97 -25.44 12.00
C THR A 46 -54.96 -25.90 10.93
N VAL A 47 -56.19 -26.19 11.34
CA VAL A 47 -57.29 -26.54 10.44
C VAL A 47 -58.49 -25.67 10.78
N GLY A 48 -59.02 -25.01 9.76
CA GLY A 48 -60.21 -24.16 9.89
C GLY A 48 -60.82 -23.90 8.53
N ASP A 49 -62.13 -23.78 8.50
CA ASP A 49 -62.94 -23.43 7.33
C ASP A 49 -64.12 -22.56 7.79
N ALA A 50 -64.66 -21.73 6.90
CA ALA A 50 -65.79 -20.85 7.21
C ALA A 50 -67.06 -21.61 7.61
N ALA A 51 -67.21 -22.86 7.16
CA ALA A 51 -68.32 -23.75 7.51
C ALA A 51 -68.06 -24.61 8.76
N MET A 52 -66.85 -24.57 9.34
CA MET A 52 -66.52 -25.31 10.57
C MET A 52 -66.90 -24.48 11.81
N GLU A 53 -67.64 -25.07 12.75
CA GLU A 53 -67.97 -24.43 14.03
C GLU A 53 -66.75 -24.25 14.94
N ASN A 54 -65.78 -25.17 14.89
CA ASN A 54 -64.60 -25.17 15.73
C ASN A 54 -63.33 -25.35 14.89
N SER A 55 -62.62 -24.26 14.62
CA SER A 55 -61.24 -24.34 14.12
C SER A 55 -60.31 -24.78 15.26
N PHE A 56 -59.26 -25.53 14.92
CA PHE A 56 -58.31 -25.97 15.93
C PHE A 56 -56.88 -25.77 15.45
N THR A 57 -56.01 -25.55 16.42
CA THR A 57 -54.58 -25.49 16.23
C THR A 57 -53.90 -26.41 17.23
N ARG A 58 -53.20 -27.43 16.74
CA ARG A 58 -52.58 -28.46 17.58
C ARG A 58 -51.08 -28.52 17.32
N SER A 59 -50.29 -28.48 18.39
CA SER A 59 -48.85 -28.77 18.30
C SER A 59 -48.63 -30.27 18.12
N LEU A 60 -47.88 -30.64 17.08
CA LEU A 60 -47.57 -32.03 16.75
C LEU A 60 -46.24 -32.48 17.34
N GLY A 61 -45.37 -31.54 17.72
CA GLY A 61 -44.05 -31.82 18.30
C GLY A 61 -42.99 -30.84 17.81
N TYR A 62 -41.73 -31.25 17.94
CA TYR A 62 -40.57 -30.50 17.45
C TYR A 62 -39.72 -31.39 16.53
N ILE A 63 -39.06 -30.74 15.58
CA ILE A 63 -38.08 -31.36 14.68
C ILE A 63 -36.80 -30.54 14.83
N ASP A 64 -35.69 -31.21 15.02
CA ASP A 64 -34.37 -30.59 15.00
C ASP A 64 -33.80 -30.70 13.59
N LEU A 65 -33.49 -29.57 12.96
CA LEU A 65 -32.98 -29.52 11.59
C LEU A 65 -31.54 -29.04 11.59
N ASP A 66 -30.66 -29.85 11.01
CA ASP A 66 -29.28 -29.50 10.75
C ASP A 66 -29.11 -29.16 9.26
N LEU A 67 -29.09 -27.86 8.95
CA LEU A 67 -28.97 -27.31 7.60
C LEU A 67 -27.52 -26.88 7.33
N PRO A 68 -27.07 -26.88 6.05
CA PRO A 68 -25.72 -26.44 5.70
C PRO A 68 -25.52 -24.94 5.98
N GLU A 69 -24.26 -24.51 6.07
CA GLU A 69 -23.91 -23.10 6.28
C GLU A 69 -24.36 -22.22 5.11
N ALA A 70 -24.88 -21.03 5.42
CA ALA A 70 -25.44 -20.12 4.44
C ALA A 70 -24.34 -19.59 3.48
N PRO A 71 -24.50 -19.70 2.14
CA PRO A 71 -23.59 -19.06 1.20
C PRO A 71 -23.65 -17.52 1.33
N GLU A 72 -22.59 -16.80 0.94
CA GLU A 72 -22.51 -15.33 1.06
C GLU A 72 -23.67 -14.56 0.39
N LYS A 73 -24.33 -15.18 -0.60
CA LYS A 73 -25.49 -14.64 -1.34
C LYS A 73 -26.84 -15.22 -0.89
N ALA A 74 -26.90 -15.96 0.21
CA ALA A 74 -28.14 -16.55 0.70
C ALA A 74 -29.20 -15.48 0.98
N THR A 75 -30.45 -15.85 0.73
CA THR A 75 -31.59 -15.05 1.18
C THR A 75 -31.54 -14.98 2.70
N ARG A 76 -31.60 -13.76 3.26
CA ARG A 76 -31.60 -13.56 4.71
C ARG A 76 -33.01 -13.76 5.27
N PRO A 77 -33.15 -14.27 6.51
CA PRO A 77 -34.45 -14.35 7.15
C PRO A 77 -35.08 -12.96 7.24
N PRO A 78 -36.43 -12.86 7.23
CA PRO A 78 -37.10 -11.60 7.42
C PRO A 78 -36.61 -10.97 8.71
N LEU A 79 -36.39 -9.65 8.68
CA LEU A 79 -36.04 -8.90 9.87
C LEU A 79 -37.11 -9.17 10.92
N GLN A 80 -36.71 -9.86 11.98
CA GLN A 80 -37.59 -10.07 13.11
C GLN A 80 -37.99 -8.70 13.66
N PRO A 81 -39.16 -8.59 14.29
CA PRO A 81 -39.50 -7.42 15.08
C PRO A 81 -38.56 -7.39 16.30
N VAL A 82 -37.31 -6.97 16.08
CA VAL A 82 -36.42 -6.52 17.12
C VAL A 82 -37.02 -5.23 17.67
N ASP A 83 -36.88 -5.01 18.98
CA ASP A 83 -37.27 -3.76 19.64
C ASP A 83 -36.92 -2.57 18.73
N PRO A 84 -37.91 -1.75 18.29
CA PRO A 84 -37.70 -0.65 17.35
C PRO A 84 -36.54 0.28 17.72
N LEU A 85 -36.21 0.36 19.02
CA LEU A 85 -35.12 1.17 19.56
C LEU A 85 -33.72 0.57 19.31
N SER A 86 -33.60 -0.75 19.20
CA SER A 86 -32.32 -1.44 18.97
C SER A 86 -31.71 -1.19 17.58
N ARG A 87 -32.55 -0.79 16.62
CA ARG A 87 -32.13 -0.46 15.24
C ARG A 87 -31.30 0.82 15.15
N PHE A 88 -31.39 1.71 16.14
CA PHE A 88 -30.73 3.01 16.16
C PHE A 88 -29.49 3.05 17.05
N GLY A 89 -28.96 1.88 17.44
CA GLY A 89 -27.73 1.80 18.23
C GLY A 89 -26.47 2.21 17.44
N PRO A 90 -25.43 2.71 18.13
CA PRO A 90 -24.13 2.95 17.51
C PRO A 90 -23.56 1.64 16.95
N LYS A 91 -23.01 1.70 15.74
CA LYS A 91 -22.27 0.56 15.16
C LYS A 91 -20.89 0.46 15.78
N ALA A 92 -20.28 -0.72 15.68
CA ALA A 92 -18.88 -0.91 16.05
C ALA A 92 -17.99 0.09 15.28
N GLU A 93 -17.03 0.67 15.99
CA GLU A 93 -16.02 1.55 15.41
C GLU A 93 -15.11 0.76 14.47
N ILE A 94 -14.77 1.34 13.31
CA ILE A 94 -13.88 0.73 12.32
C ILE A 94 -12.50 1.35 12.50
N GLU A 95 -11.56 0.57 13.04
CA GLU A 95 -10.17 0.97 13.15
C GLU A 95 -9.42 0.70 11.83
N HIS A 96 -8.81 1.74 11.26
CA HIS A 96 -7.96 1.58 10.08
C HIS A 96 -6.57 1.07 10.47
N ILE A 97 -6.25 -0.15 10.05
CA ILE A 97 -4.94 -0.77 10.31
C ILE A 97 -3.91 -0.22 9.31
N PHE A 98 -2.97 0.56 9.81
CA PHE A 98 -1.84 1.03 8.99
C PHE A 98 -0.83 -0.08 8.72
N ARG A 99 -0.16 0.02 7.57
CA ARG A 99 0.96 -0.86 7.25
C ARG A 99 2.09 -0.69 8.26
N VAL A 100 2.62 -1.80 8.74
CA VAL A 100 3.79 -1.80 9.63
C VAL A 100 5.02 -1.27 8.87
N PRO A 101 5.78 -0.31 9.44
CA PRO A 101 7.01 0.18 8.83
C PRO A 101 8.04 -0.93 8.60
N GLU A 102 8.82 -0.81 7.52
CA GLU A 102 9.87 -1.76 7.21
C GLU A 102 11.03 -1.68 8.22
N LYS A 103 11.59 -2.84 8.57
CA LYS A 103 12.69 -2.94 9.54
C LYS A 103 13.98 -2.37 8.95
N ARG A 104 14.59 -1.40 9.63
CA ARG A 104 15.88 -0.81 9.26
C ARG A 104 17.06 -1.65 9.78
N PRO A 105 18.22 -1.63 9.11
CA PRO A 105 19.42 -2.33 9.57
C PRO A 105 19.99 -1.70 10.87
N PRO A 106 20.76 -2.47 11.67
CA PRO A 106 21.46 -1.94 12.83
C PRO A 106 22.41 -0.81 12.47
N ARG A 107 22.46 0.24 13.30
CA ARG A 107 23.30 1.43 13.07
C ARG A 107 24.78 1.09 12.92
N GLU A 108 25.29 0.19 13.76
CA GLU A 108 26.70 -0.22 13.75
C GLU A 108 27.12 -0.83 12.41
N LEU A 109 26.25 -1.65 11.81
CA LEU A 109 26.49 -2.25 10.50
C LEU A 109 26.57 -1.16 9.41
N SER A 110 25.62 -0.24 9.40
CA SER A 110 25.62 0.88 8.44
C SER A 110 26.87 1.76 8.57
N LEU A 111 27.34 2.03 9.79
CA LEU A 111 28.56 2.80 10.04
C LEU A 111 29.82 2.06 9.61
N ALA A 112 29.90 0.74 9.83
CA ALA A 112 31.03 -0.08 9.38
C ALA A 112 31.18 -0.03 7.86
N PHE A 113 30.09 -0.18 7.11
CA PHE A 113 30.11 -0.09 5.64
C PHE A 113 30.38 1.34 5.12
N LEU A 114 29.91 2.37 5.84
CA LEU A 114 30.28 3.75 5.55
C LEU A 114 31.80 3.93 5.68
N GLY A 115 32.41 3.42 6.75
CA GLY A 115 33.86 3.42 6.93
C GLY A 115 34.61 2.68 5.82
N LEU A 116 34.13 1.49 5.46
CA LEU A 116 34.70 0.67 4.37
C LEU A 116 34.69 1.41 3.02
N THR A 117 33.68 2.25 2.77
CA THR A 117 33.57 3.05 1.54
C THR A 117 34.71 4.08 1.38
N PHE A 118 35.36 4.50 2.48
CA PHE A 118 36.51 5.40 2.42
C PHE A 118 37.84 4.69 2.11
N ILE A 119 37.93 3.36 2.24
CA ILE A 119 39.18 2.62 2.02
C ILE A 119 39.72 2.79 0.59
N PRO A 120 38.92 2.65 -0.49
CA PRO A 120 39.41 2.87 -1.85
C PRO A 120 39.92 4.31 -2.06
N LEU A 121 39.26 5.30 -1.46
CA LEU A 121 39.68 6.70 -1.53
C LEU A 121 41.04 6.90 -0.84
N ALA A 122 41.22 6.34 0.36
CA ALA A 122 42.51 6.38 1.06
C ALA A 122 43.62 5.69 0.26
N GLY A 123 43.33 4.51 -0.30
CA GLY A 123 44.25 3.79 -1.19
C GLY A 123 44.64 4.61 -2.41
N PHE A 124 43.68 5.29 -3.05
CA PHE A 124 43.94 6.20 -4.17
C PHE A 124 44.87 7.36 -3.76
N LEU A 125 44.62 8.01 -2.63
CA LEU A 125 45.47 9.11 -2.14
C LEU A 125 46.91 8.64 -1.84
N VAL A 126 47.07 7.48 -1.19
CA VAL A 126 48.39 6.88 -0.96
C VAL A 126 49.07 6.56 -2.30
N GLY A 127 48.33 6.03 -3.26
CA GLY A 127 48.82 5.78 -4.62
C GLY A 127 49.35 7.04 -5.30
N LEU A 128 48.63 8.16 -5.23
CA LEU A 128 49.09 9.44 -5.77
C LEU A 128 50.41 9.91 -5.13
N LEU A 129 50.54 9.76 -3.81
CA LEU A 129 51.77 10.11 -3.09
C LEU A 129 52.95 9.22 -3.50
N ARG A 130 52.72 7.91 -3.66
CA ARG A 130 53.75 6.95 -4.10
C ARG A 130 54.21 7.18 -5.53
N LEU A 131 53.30 7.61 -6.41
CA LEU A 131 53.59 7.92 -7.81
C LEU A 131 54.27 9.29 -8.00
N GLY A 132 54.41 10.10 -6.93
CA GLY A 132 55.04 11.41 -7.01
C GLY A 132 54.25 12.43 -7.85
N VAL A 133 52.92 12.29 -7.88
CA VAL A 133 52.04 13.24 -8.59
C VAL A 133 52.26 14.64 -8.02
N ASN A 134 52.53 15.59 -8.92
CA ASN A 134 52.90 16.95 -8.56
C ASN A 134 52.10 17.97 -9.37
N LEU A 135 52.11 19.23 -8.92
CA LEU A 135 51.40 20.35 -9.56
C LEU A 135 52.35 21.27 -10.34
N LYS A 136 53.52 20.77 -10.77
CA LYS A 136 54.56 21.60 -11.41
C LYS A 136 54.12 22.21 -12.75
N ASN A 137 53.11 21.64 -13.39
CA ASN A 137 52.54 22.14 -14.64
C ASN A 137 51.54 23.29 -14.47
N PHE A 138 51.26 23.72 -13.23
CA PHE A 138 50.37 24.84 -13.00
C PHE A 138 50.96 26.14 -13.60
N PRO A 139 50.16 26.99 -14.27
CA PRO A 139 50.70 28.18 -14.92
C PRO A 139 51.28 29.16 -13.88
N THR A 140 52.51 29.62 -14.10
CA THR A 140 53.20 30.57 -13.20
C THR A 140 52.97 32.02 -13.62
N SER A 141 52.65 32.26 -14.90
CA SER A 141 52.34 33.60 -15.41
C SER A 141 51.00 34.09 -14.88
N THR A 142 50.94 35.36 -14.46
CA THR A 142 49.78 35.96 -13.78
C THR A 142 48.44 35.76 -14.52
N VAL A 143 48.39 36.02 -15.82
CA VAL A 143 47.15 35.93 -16.60
C VAL A 143 46.65 34.47 -16.73
N PRO A 144 47.44 33.50 -17.23
CA PRO A 144 47.05 32.08 -17.21
C PRO A 144 46.75 31.50 -15.84
N ALA A 145 47.49 31.92 -14.80
CA ALA A 145 47.28 31.46 -13.43
C ALA A 145 45.89 31.88 -12.92
N THR A 146 45.50 33.14 -13.13
CA THR A 146 44.17 33.63 -12.74
C THR A 146 43.04 32.85 -13.41
N PHE A 147 43.14 32.59 -14.73
CA PHE A 147 42.14 31.76 -15.41
C PHE A 147 42.11 30.32 -14.91
N ALA A 148 43.27 29.72 -14.64
CA ALA A 148 43.33 28.38 -14.07
C ALA A 148 42.72 28.30 -12.66
N ILE A 149 42.97 29.29 -11.80
CA ILE A 149 42.35 29.38 -10.47
C ILE A 149 40.84 29.54 -10.59
N LEU A 150 40.38 30.48 -11.42
CA LEU A 150 38.95 30.70 -11.65
C LEU A 150 38.26 29.45 -12.22
N PHE A 151 38.95 28.66 -13.05
CA PHE A 151 38.40 27.43 -13.60
C PHE A 151 38.15 26.39 -12.49
N HIS A 152 39.14 26.15 -11.63
CA HIS A 152 39.02 25.21 -10.52
C HIS A 152 38.01 25.72 -9.46
N ALA A 153 37.98 27.03 -9.20
CA ALA A 153 37.00 27.63 -8.32
C ALA A 153 35.57 27.48 -8.87
N ALA A 154 35.37 27.62 -10.19
CA ALA A 154 34.08 27.40 -10.83
C ALA A 154 33.65 25.93 -10.75
N ILE A 155 34.57 24.98 -10.95
CA ILE A 155 34.30 23.53 -10.74
C ILE A 155 33.88 23.27 -9.29
N LEU A 156 34.65 23.80 -8.33
CA LEU A 156 34.34 23.65 -6.91
C LEU A 156 32.97 24.25 -6.59
N ALA A 157 32.64 25.42 -7.13
CA ALA A 157 31.34 26.06 -6.96
C ALA A 157 30.19 25.20 -7.53
N VAL A 158 30.37 24.53 -8.67
CA VAL A 158 29.39 23.59 -9.22
C VAL A 158 29.21 22.38 -8.30
N LEU A 159 30.30 21.79 -7.80
CA LEU A 159 30.23 20.67 -6.86
C LEU A 159 29.54 21.07 -5.54
N CYS A 160 29.85 22.25 -5.01
CA CYS A 160 29.16 22.80 -3.84
C CYS A 160 27.68 23.06 -4.13
N LEU A 161 27.32 23.56 -5.31
CA LEU A 161 25.94 23.75 -5.71
C LEU A 161 25.18 22.41 -5.73
N TYR A 162 25.79 21.33 -6.20
CA TYR A 162 25.19 19.99 -6.15
C TYR A 162 25.03 19.47 -4.72
N ALA A 163 25.98 19.73 -3.83
CA ALA A 163 25.83 19.40 -2.41
C ALA A 163 24.67 20.19 -1.77
N LEU A 164 24.54 21.48 -2.08
CA LEU A 164 23.43 22.31 -1.61
C LEU A 164 22.08 21.87 -2.21
N PHE A 165 22.06 21.41 -3.46
CA PHE A 165 20.89 20.80 -4.09
C PHE A 165 20.46 19.53 -3.38
N TRP A 166 21.41 18.67 -3.02
CA TRP A 166 21.11 17.47 -2.25
C TRP A 166 20.54 17.79 -0.86
N LEU A 167 21.02 18.86 -0.22
CA LEU A 167 20.62 19.19 1.15
C LEU A 167 19.32 20.00 1.24
N MET A 168 19.11 21.00 0.38
CA MET A 168 18.04 21.99 0.59
C MET A 168 17.53 22.75 -0.64
N LEU A 169 18.25 22.82 -1.77
CA LEU A 169 17.79 23.62 -2.92
C LEU A 169 16.75 22.89 -3.78
N ASN A 170 15.84 23.67 -4.36
CA ASN A 170 14.90 23.19 -5.37
C ASN A 170 15.57 23.06 -6.76
N LEU A 171 14.99 22.22 -7.61
CA LEU A 171 15.48 21.96 -8.98
C LEU A 171 15.59 23.26 -9.81
N PHE A 172 14.54 24.08 -9.86
CA PHE A 172 14.54 25.31 -10.66
C PHE A 172 15.58 26.34 -10.17
N THR A 173 15.75 26.47 -8.85
CA THR A 173 16.77 27.35 -8.27
C THR A 173 18.17 26.87 -8.64
N THR A 174 18.40 25.57 -8.53
CA THR A 174 19.68 24.93 -8.88
C THR A 174 20.00 25.11 -10.36
N LEU A 175 19.03 24.86 -11.24
CA LEU A 175 19.20 25.05 -12.68
C LEU A 175 19.48 26.50 -13.06
N LYS A 176 18.84 27.47 -12.40
CA LYS A 176 19.11 28.90 -12.63
C LYS A 176 20.55 29.27 -12.26
N ILE A 177 21.01 28.85 -11.07
CA ILE A 177 22.38 29.11 -10.61
C ILE A 177 23.39 28.38 -11.50
N LEU A 178 23.11 27.11 -11.83
CA LEU A 178 23.95 26.29 -12.69
C LEU A 178 24.05 26.86 -14.11
N SER A 179 22.98 27.45 -14.65
CA SER A 179 23.01 28.11 -15.95
C SER A 179 23.99 29.29 -15.97
N PHE A 180 23.92 30.17 -14.96
CA PHE A 180 24.88 31.27 -14.84
C PHE A 180 26.31 30.78 -14.64
N LEU A 181 26.50 29.83 -13.72
CA LEU A 181 27.82 29.27 -13.41
C LEU A 181 28.41 28.48 -14.59
N GLY A 182 27.56 27.83 -15.39
CA GLY A 182 27.94 27.08 -16.57
C GLY A 182 28.52 27.98 -17.67
N VAL A 183 27.94 29.16 -17.90
CA VAL A 183 28.51 30.14 -18.84
C VAL A 183 29.92 30.57 -18.40
N VAL A 184 30.09 30.87 -17.12
CA VAL A 184 31.40 31.22 -16.54
C VAL A 184 32.39 30.06 -16.69
N LEU A 185 31.96 28.85 -16.36
CA LEU A 185 32.79 27.64 -16.43
C LEU A 185 33.27 27.36 -17.86
N VAL A 186 32.39 27.46 -18.86
CA VAL A 186 32.75 27.28 -20.27
C VAL A 186 33.76 28.33 -20.72
N PHE A 187 33.53 29.61 -20.39
CA PHE A 187 34.42 30.69 -20.80
C PHE A 187 35.83 30.55 -20.19
N VAL A 188 35.91 30.37 -18.87
CA VAL A 188 37.19 30.27 -18.16
C VAL A 188 37.89 28.95 -18.48
N GLY A 189 37.13 27.86 -18.66
CA GLY A 189 37.64 26.57 -19.10
C GLY A 189 38.23 26.63 -20.50
N HIS A 190 37.54 27.24 -21.46
CA HIS A 190 38.05 27.41 -22.81
C HIS A 190 39.38 28.17 -22.83
N ARG A 191 39.50 29.26 -22.06
CA ARG A 191 40.75 30.03 -21.93
C ARG A 191 41.89 29.20 -21.33
N THR A 192 41.61 28.46 -20.27
CA THR A 192 42.61 27.63 -19.57
C THR A 192 43.10 26.47 -20.43
N LEU A 193 42.18 25.74 -21.07
CA LEU A 193 42.49 24.61 -21.93
C LEU A 193 43.19 25.05 -23.24
N SER A 194 42.78 26.17 -23.84
CA SER A 194 43.46 26.73 -25.01
C SER A 194 44.90 27.16 -24.69
N HIS A 195 45.13 27.74 -23.51
CA HIS A 195 46.48 28.06 -23.07
C HIS A 195 47.35 26.80 -22.89
N LEU A 196 46.77 25.76 -22.29
CA LEU A 196 47.47 24.49 -22.12
C LEU A 196 47.82 23.82 -23.47
N ALA A 197 46.87 23.82 -24.41
CA ALA A 197 47.07 23.27 -25.75
C ALA A 197 48.16 24.02 -26.54
N SER A 198 48.14 25.35 -26.51
CA SER A 198 49.17 26.16 -27.18
C SER A 198 50.56 25.97 -26.57
N LYS A 199 50.69 25.89 -25.25
CA LYS A 199 51.95 25.56 -24.57
C LYS A 199 52.47 24.17 -24.98
N SER A 200 51.58 23.18 -25.07
CA SER A 200 51.94 21.82 -25.52
C SER A 200 52.38 21.79 -26.98
N ALA A 201 51.72 22.52 -27.87
CA ALA A 201 52.10 22.61 -29.27
C ALA A 201 53.49 23.23 -29.45
N LYS A 202 53.77 24.31 -28.70
CA LYS A 202 55.08 24.98 -28.70
C LYS A 202 56.20 24.08 -28.18
N LEU A 203 55.93 23.25 -27.17
CA LEU A 203 56.90 22.27 -26.65
C LEU A 203 57.21 21.17 -27.67
N LYS A 204 56.24 20.77 -28.52
CA LYS A 204 56.40 19.72 -29.52
C LYS A 204 57.10 20.20 -30.81
N SER A 205 57.05 21.50 -31.08
CA SER A 205 57.72 22.12 -32.23
C SER A 205 59.15 22.59 -31.93
N THR A 206 59.63 22.38 -30.71
CA THR A 206 60.99 22.72 -30.25
C THR A 206 61.76 21.43 -30.04
#